data_AF-A0AA91C6C3-F1
#
_entry.id   AF-A0AA91C6C3-F1
#
_cell.length_a   1.000
_cell.length_b   1.000
_cell.length_c   1.000
_cell.angle_alpha   90.00
_cell.angle_beta   90.00
_cell.angle_gamma   90.00
#
_symmetry.space_group_name_H-M   'P 1'
#
loop_
_entity.id
_entity.type
_entity.pdbx_description
1 polymer ?
#
loop_
_entity_poly.entity_id
_entity_poly.type
_entity_poly.pdbx_seq_one_letter_code
_entity_poly.pdbx_strand_id
1 'polypeptide(L)'
;MSYECAKEIYDILLKGEYIDYYKGSLVPDESIFQTIYMNSRFKDKYYDKLTYVNWKGQINHPKTFTIEDCDELEKVNYLMARKFDEDFDDKIINKLYDEL
;
A
#
# COMPACT_ATOMS: atom_id res chain seq x y z
N MET A 1 4.59 5.82 7.84
CA MET A 1 3.89 6.76 8.76
C MET A 1 4.45 6.53 10.16
N SER A 2 4.91 7.56 10.87
CA SER A 2 5.35 7.40 12.27
C SER A 2 4.15 7.32 13.21
N TYR A 3 4.38 6.91 14.45
CA TYR A 3 3.34 6.84 15.48
C TYR A 3 2.65 8.19 15.71
N GLU A 4 3.41 9.28 15.81
CA GLU A 4 2.89 10.62 16.06
C GLU A 4 2.01 11.12 14.92
N CYS A 5 2.38 10.80 13.67
CA CYS A 5 1.60 11.12 12.48
C CYS A 5 0.29 10.31 12.44
N ALA A 6 0.36 9.01 12.69
CA ALA A 6 -0.82 8.15 12.76
C ALA A 6 -1.80 8.61 13.85
N LYS A 7 -1.28 8.99 15.03
CA LYS A 7 -2.08 9.51 16.14
C LYS A 7 -2.79 10.81 15.78
N GLU A 8 -2.09 11.77 15.16
CA GLU A 8 -2.72 13.03 14.75
C GLU A 8 -3.81 12.82 13.69
N ILE A 9 -3.55 11.98 12.69
CA ILE A 9 -4.56 11.63 11.68
C ILE A 9 -5.77 10.95 12.35
N TYR A 10 -5.54 10.02 13.29
CA TYR A 10 -6.60 9.37 14.05
C TYR A 10 -7.44 10.37 14.86
N ASP A 11 -6.79 11.29 15.58
CA ASP A 11 -7.48 12.34 16.35
C ASP A 11 -8.31 13.28 15.45
N ILE A 12 -7.86 13.55 14.22
CA ILE A 12 -8.64 14.30 13.20
C ILE A 12 -9.86 13.49 12.74
N LEU A 13 -9.68 12.21 12.45
CA LEU A 13 -10.77 11.32 12.01
C LEU A 13 -11.85 11.18 13.08
N LEU A 14 -11.49 11.15 14.37
CA LEU A 14 -12.44 11.08 15.48
C LEU A 14 -13.41 12.26 15.56
N LYS A 15 -13.07 13.42 14.96
CA LYS A 15 -13.98 14.57 14.89
C LYS A 15 -15.19 14.33 13.97
N GLY A 16 -15.12 13.31 13.10
CA GLY A 16 -16.23 12.88 12.26
C GLY A 16 -16.38 13.62 10.92
N GLU A 17 -15.91 14.85 10.78
CA GLU A 17 -16.10 15.66 9.56
C GLU A 17 -15.56 14.97 8.29
N TYR A 18 -14.33 14.45 8.34
CA TYR A 18 -13.74 13.70 7.22
C TYR A 18 -14.46 12.38 6.99
N ILE A 19 -14.86 11.67 8.05
CA ILE A 19 -15.59 10.40 7.94
C ILE A 19 -16.92 10.63 7.22
N ASP A 20 -17.66 11.66 7.62
CA ASP A 20 -18.95 12.01 7.02
C ASP A 20 -18.81 12.42 5.56
N TYR A 21 -17.79 13.22 5.22
CA TYR A 21 -17.49 13.60 3.84
C TYR A 21 -17.20 12.37 2.95
N TYR A 22 -16.43 11.41 3.46
CA TYR A 22 -15.99 10.22 2.71
C TYR A 22 -17.00 9.06 2.68
N LYS A 23 -18.11 9.12 3.43
CA LYS A 23 -19.12 8.03 3.51
C LYS A 23 -19.69 7.56 2.16
N GLY A 24 -19.75 8.45 1.17
CA GLY A 24 -20.26 8.16 -0.17
C GLY A 24 -19.18 8.15 -1.26
N SER A 25 -17.90 8.27 -0.89
CA SER A 25 -16.81 8.35 -1.85
C SER A 25 -16.46 6.98 -2.43
N LEU A 26 -16.08 6.97 -3.71
CA LEU A 26 -15.48 5.80 -4.34
C LEU A 26 -14.05 5.61 -3.80
N VAL A 27 -13.74 4.42 -3.26
CA VAL A 27 -12.41 4.03 -2.76
C VAL A 27 -11.81 5.07 -1.79
N PRO A 28 -12.47 5.34 -0.64
CA PRO A 28 -12.08 6.41 0.27
C PRO A 28 -10.69 6.19 0.90
N ASP A 29 -10.27 4.94 1.05
CA ASP A 29 -8.99 4.54 1.62
C ASP A 29 -7.78 5.00 0.79
N GLU A 30 -7.94 5.21 -0.52
CA GLU A 30 -6.87 5.70 -1.41
C GLU A 30 -6.62 7.21 -1.34
N SER A 31 -7.46 7.98 -0.62
CA SER A 31 -7.30 9.44 -0.55
C SER A 31 -7.52 10.08 0.81
N ILE A 32 -8.26 9.45 1.73
CA ILE A 32 -8.58 10.06 3.03
C ILE A 32 -7.32 10.34 3.86
N PHE A 33 -6.40 9.37 3.93
CA PHE A 33 -5.17 9.51 4.70
C PHE A 33 -4.23 10.55 4.09
N GLN A 34 -4.10 10.56 2.78
CA GLN A 34 -3.27 11.49 2.02
C GLN A 34 -3.79 12.93 2.17
N THR A 35 -5.11 13.10 2.10
CA THR A 35 -5.76 14.41 2.25
C THR A 35 -5.52 14.97 3.65
N ILE A 36 -5.76 14.18 4.70
CA ILE A 36 -5.52 14.62 6.08
C ILE A 36 -4.02 14.85 6.31
N TYR A 37 -3.17 13.95 5.83
CA TYR A 37 -1.71 14.05 5.95
C TYR A 37 -1.18 15.36 5.37
N MET A 38 -1.61 15.74 4.16
CA MET A 38 -1.17 16.99 3.51
C MET A 38 -1.69 18.26 4.21
N ASN A 39 -2.74 18.14 5.02
CA ASN A 39 -3.27 19.23 5.85
C ASN A 39 -2.71 19.20 7.29
N SER A 40 -1.91 18.19 7.64
CA SER A 40 -1.29 18.04 8.96
C SER A 40 0.05 18.78 9.05
N ARG A 41 0.62 18.87 10.26
CA ARG A 41 1.99 19.39 10.45
C ARG A 41 3.08 18.50 9.83
N PHE A 42 2.74 17.30 9.35
CA PHE A 42 3.67 16.35 8.75
C PHE A 42 3.80 16.48 7.23
N LYS A 43 3.06 17.39 6.58
CA LYS A 43 3.02 17.54 5.12
C LYS A 43 4.40 17.57 4.43
N ASP A 44 5.41 18.14 5.08
CA ASP A 44 6.76 18.30 4.53
C ASP A 44 7.70 17.10 4.85
N LYS A 45 7.21 16.06 5.53
CA LYS A 45 7.98 14.87 5.97
C LYS A 45 7.54 13.58 5.28
N TYR A 46 7.59 13.55 3.95
CA TYR A 46 7.13 12.39 3.18
C TYR A 46 8.27 11.43 2.80
N TYR A 47 7.92 10.15 2.67
CA TYR A 47 8.77 9.09 2.16
C TYR A 47 7.98 8.32 1.10
N ASP A 48 8.69 7.65 0.20
CA ASP A 48 8.02 6.76 -0.76
C ASP A 48 7.39 5.55 -0.05
N LYS A 49 6.44 4.90 -0.73
CA LYS A 49 5.81 3.67 -0.25
C LYS A 49 6.86 2.56 -0.12
N LEU A 50 6.67 1.70 0.86
CA LEU A 50 7.54 0.54 1.09
C LEU A 50 7.02 -0.73 0.37
N THR A 51 5.94 -0.62 -0.41
CA THR A 51 5.30 -1.75 -1.06
C THR A 51 5.44 -1.66 -2.57
N TYR A 52 6.06 -2.69 -3.15
CA TYR A 52 6.09 -2.90 -4.57
C TYR A 52 4.74 -3.38 -5.09
N VAL A 53 4.22 -2.73 -6.12
CA VAL A 53 2.96 -3.09 -6.78
C VAL A 53 3.17 -2.95 -8.28
N ASN A 54 3.11 -4.08 -9.01
CA ASN A 54 3.33 -4.08 -10.45
C ASN A 54 2.00 -3.88 -11.20
N TRP A 55 1.91 -2.77 -11.94
CA TRP A 55 0.75 -2.39 -12.78
C TRP A 55 1.01 -2.57 -14.27
N LYS A 56 2.18 -3.08 -14.68
CA LYS A 56 2.56 -3.17 -16.08
C LYS A 56 1.58 -4.07 -16.85
N GLY A 57 0.96 -3.50 -17.88
CA GLY A 57 -0.05 -4.20 -18.69
C GLY A 57 -1.38 -4.45 -17.97
N GLN A 58 -1.61 -3.82 -16.81
CA GLN A 58 -2.85 -3.96 -16.05
C GLN A 58 -3.68 -2.68 -16.09
N ILE A 59 -5.01 -2.83 -15.97
CA ILE A 59 -5.95 -1.70 -16.02
C ILE A 59 -6.63 -1.47 -14.65
N ASN A 60 -7.16 -2.53 -14.03
CA ASN A 60 -8.03 -2.39 -12.84
C ASN A 60 -7.47 -3.06 -11.57
N HIS A 61 -6.50 -3.95 -11.70
CA HIS A 61 -5.88 -4.64 -10.56
C HIS A 61 -4.39 -4.86 -10.85
N PRO A 62 -3.52 -4.90 -9.84
CA PRO A 62 -2.11 -5.19 -10.06
C PRO A 62 -1.92 -6.62 -10.58
N LYS A 63 -0.73 -6.87 -11.15
CA LYS A 63 -0.30 -8.20 -11.57
C LYS A 63 -0.22 -9.12 -10.35
N THR A 64 -0.69 -10.36 -10.50
CA THR A 64 -0.35 -11.46 -9.59
C THR A 64 1.00 -12.02 -10.01
N PHE A 65 1.97 -12.00 -9.10
CA PHE A 65 3.31 -12.51 -9.36
C PHE A 65 3.31 -14.04 -9.47
N THR A 66 4.15 -14.56 -10.36
CA THR A 66 4.41 -15.99 -10.54
C THR A 66 5.89 -16.29 -10.33
N ILE A 67 6.29 -17.56 -10.31
CA ILE A 67 7.69 -17.97 -10.15
C ILE A 67 8.64 -17.29 -11.16
N GLU A 68 8.14 -16.91 -12.34
CA GLU A 68 8.88 -16.20 -13.38
C GLU A 68 9.27 -14.76 -12.99
N ASP A 69 8.66 -14.21 -11.94
CA ASP A 69 8.87 -12.85 -11.47
C ASP A 69 9.88 -12.74 -10.32
N CYS A 70 10.44 -13.85 -9.82
CA CYS A 70 11.43 -13.84 -8.73
C CYS A 70 12.61 -12.90 -9.04
N ASP A 71 13.10 -12.96 -10.27
CA ASP A 71 14.17 -12.12 -10.79
C ASP A 71 13.86 -10.61 -10.73
N GLU A 72 12.59 -10.23 -10.86
CA GLU A 72 12.11 -8.86 -10.72
C GLU A 72 12.05 -8.47 -9.23
N LEU A 73 11.49 -9.36 -8.40
CA LEU A 73 11.31 -9.14 -6.97
C LEU A 73 12.63 -9.00 -6.20
N GLU A 74 13.66 -9.77 -6.58
CA GLU A 74 15.00 -9.68 -5.98
C GLU A 74 15.72 -8.35 -6.31
N LYS A 75 15.35 -7.70 -7.42
CA LYS A 75 16.02 -6.47 -7.90
C LYS A 75 15.40 -5.19 -7.37
N VAL A 76 14.14 -5.24 -6.91
CA VAL A 76 13.44 -4.03 -6.43
C VAL A 76 13.72 -3.77 -4.95
N ASN A 77 13.89 -2.49 -4.59
CA ASN A 77 14.19 -2.08 -3.21
C ASN A 77 12.94 -1.65 -2.45
N TYR A 78 12.04 -2.60 -2.17
CA TYR A 78 10.84 -2.40 -1.36
C TYR A 78 10.81 -3.42 -0.21
N LEU A 79 10.17 -3.07 0.89
CA LEU A 79 10.05 -3.95 2.05
C LEU A 79 9.07 -5.11 1.80
N MET A 80 8.03 -4.86 0.99
CA MET A 80 6.97 -5.83 0.71
C MET A 80 6.58 -5.75 -0.76
N ALA A 81 5.94 -6.79 -1.29
CA ALA A 81 5.36 -6.79 -2.63
C ALA A 81 3.91 -7.31 -2.61
N ARG A 82 3.14 -6.94 -3.64
CA ARG A 82 1.81 -7.52 -3.95
C ARG A 82 1.54 -7.46 -5.46
N LYS A 83 0.77 -8.38 -6.04
CA LYS A 83 -0.09 -9.40 -5.41
C LYS A 83 0.49 -10.81 -5.52
N PHE A 84 0.30 -11.61 -4.48
CA PHE A 84 0.52 -13.06 -4.48
C PHE A 84 -0.81 -13.77 -4.28
N ASP A 85 -0.95 -14.98 -4.82
CA ASP A 85 -2.19 -15.76 -4.76
C ASP A 85 -1.83 -17.26 -4.83
N GLU A 86 -2.00 -17.97 -3.72
CA GLU A 86 -1.59 -19.38 -3.56
C GLU A 86 -2.32 -20.31 -4.54
N ASP A 87 -3.58 -20.00 -4.88
CA ASP A 87 -4.36 -20.77 -5.85
C ASP A 87 -3.90 -20.52 -7.30
N PHE A 88 -3.19 -19.42 -7.54
CA PHE A 88 -2.68 -19.06 -8.86
C PHE A 88 -1.26 -19.58 -9.09
N ASP A 89 -0.36 -19.35 -8.13
CA ASP A 89 1.01 -19.88 -8.14
C ASP A 89 1.57 -19.89 -6.71
N ASP A 90 1.57 -21.05 -6.07
CA ASP A 90 2.15 -21.27 -4.75
C ASP A 90 3.68 -21.38 -4.77
N LYS A 91 4.30 -21.62 -5.93
CA LYS A 91 5.74 -21.86 -6.04
C LYS A 91 6.56 -20.63 -5.71
N ILE A 92 6.11 -19.46 -6.16
CA ILE A 92 6.78 -18.20 -5.81
C ILE A 92 6.72 -17.92 -4.31
N ILE A 93 5.59 -18.22 -3.67
CA ILE A 93 5.40 -18.02 -2.23
C ILE A 93 6.33 -18.95 -1.46
N ASN A 94 6.36 -20.24 -1.84
CA ASN A 94 7.25 -21.22 -1.25
C ASN A 94 8.74 -20.84 -1.43
N LYS A 95 9.16 -20.41 -2.64
CA LYS A 95 10.53 -19.94 -2.88
C LYS A 95 10.89 -18.75 -1.99
N LEU A 96 10.01 -17.76 -1.86
CA LEU A 96 10.27 -16.60 -1.00
C LEU A 96 10.35 -16.98 0.48
N TYR A 97 9.57 -17.95 0.94
CA TYR A 97 9.67 -18.46 2.32
C TYR A 97 10.96 -19.22 2.59
N ASP A 98 11.47 -19.98 1.62
CA ASP A 98 12.72 -20.75 1.78
C ASP A 98 13.98 -19.87 1.75
N GLU A 99 13.89 -18.67 1.15
CA GLU A 99 15.00 -17.73 0.98
C GLU A 99 15.08 -16.63 2.04
N LEU A 100 14.06 -16.50 2.91
CA LEU A 100 13.97 -15.55 4.02
C LEU A 100 14.38 -16.17 5.36
#